data_AF-A0A1F4Q2L8-F1
#
_entry.id   AF-A0A1F4Q2L8-F1
#
_cell.length_a   1.000
_cell.length_b   1.000
_cell.length_c   1.000
_cell.angle_alpha   90.00
_cell.angle_beta   90.00
_cell.angle_gamma   90.00
#
_symmetry.space_group_name_H-M   'P 1'
#
loop_
_entity.id
_entity.type
_entity.pdbx_description
1 polymer ?
#
loop_
_entity_poly.entity_id
_entity_poly.type
_entity_poly.pdbx_seq_one_letter_code
_entity_poly.pdbx_strand_id
1 'polypeptide(L)'
;MTEEKEKRPDSVIRRHRLAERLLTDVLETKGDEDSACKFEEILSEEVTDAICTLLGHPKECPHGQPIPEGRCCRKAKEVIESLVTTLDKIGVGERVIVAYILTHNHPRLHKLMSFGIAPGISIKVHQKSPSYVIQVEETQIALEQEVIQDIYVRKSA
;
A
#
# COMPACT_ATOMS: atom_id res chain seq x y z
N MET A 1 -35.70 3.36 -17.12
CA MET A 1 -34.83 3.15 -18.28
C MET A 1 -33.45 2.88 -17.72
N THR A 2 -33.01 1.63 -17.77
CA THR A 2 -31.73 1.18 -17.24
C THR A 2 -30.63 1.64 -18.18
N GLU A 3 -29.93 2.72 -17.82
CA GLU A 3 -28.69 3.12 -18.46
C GLU A 3 -27.65 2.01 -18.20
N GLU A 4 -27.42 1.18 -19.22
CA GLU A 4 -26.24 0.34 -19.28
C GLU A 4 -25.01 1.25 -19.22
N LYS A 5 -24.38 1.36 -18.04
CA LYS A 5 -23.05 1.96 -17.91
C LYS A 5 -22.10 1.20 -18.83
N GLU A 6 -21.78 1.79 -19.98
CA GLU A 6 -20.70 1.32 -20.84
C GLU A 6 -19.46 1.10 -19.98
N LYS A 7 -18.97 -0.14 -19.93
CA LYS A 7 -17.76 -0.48 -19.20
C LYS A 7 -16.58 0.15 -19.92
N ARG A 8 -16.14 1.33 -19.46
CA ARG A 8 -14.88 1.93 -19.92
C ARG A 8 -13.71 1.00 -19.56
N PRO A 9 -12.69 0.86 -20.42
CA PRO A 9 -11.48 0.10 -20.11
C PRO A 9 -10.76 0.69 -18.89
N ASP A 10 -10.14 -0.16 -18.06
CA ASP A 10 -9.37 0.29 -16.90
C ASP A 10 -8.25 1.27 -17.26
N SER A 11 -7.66 1.15 -18.46
CA SER A 11 -6.63 2.07 -18.96
C SER A 11 -7.17 3.48 -19.22
N VAL A 12 -8.40 3.58 -19.69
CA VAL A 12 -9.12 4.83 -19.95
C VAL A 12 -9.46 5.50 -18.62
N ILE A 13 -10.03 4.73 -17.69
CA ILE A 13 -10.35 5.18 -16.33
C ILE A 13 -9.09 5.65 -15.58
N ARG A 14 -7.99 4.89 -15.69
CA ARG A 14 -6.70 5.25 -15.07
C ARG A 14 -6.16 6.58 -15.59
N ARG A 15 -6.19 6.79 -16.91
CA ARG A 15 -5.74 8.03 -17.54
C ARG A 15 -6.55 9.23 -17.07
N HIS A 16 -7.87 9.10 -17.09
CA HIS A 16 -8.79 10.12 -16.61
C HIS A 16 -8.48 10.53 -15.17
N ARG A 17 -8.47 9.56 -14.26
CA ARG A 17 -8.30 9.82 -12.82
C ARG A 17 -6.91 10.37 -12.47
N LEU A 18 -5.87 9.97 -13.20
CA LEU A 18 -4.53 10.53 -13.03
C LEU A 18 -4.43 11.95 -13.61
N ALA A 19 -5.15 12.25 -14.69
CA ALA A 19 -5.26 13.62 -15.20
C ALA A 19 -5.97 14.54 -14.19
N GLU A 20 -7.07 14.08 -13.58
CA GLU A 20 -7.75 14.82 -12.49
C GLU A 20 -6.80 15.14 -11.34
N ARG A 21 -6.01 14.15 -10.88
CA ARG A 21 -5.00 14.35 -9.82
C ARG A 21 -3.91 15.32 -10.26
N LEU A 22 -3.39 15.22 -11.49
CA LEU A 22 -2.37 16.15 -11.98
C LEU A 22 -2.89 17.59 -12.02
N LEU A 23 -4.07 17.79 -12.60
CA LEU A 23 -4.71 19.10 -12.72
C LEU A 23 -4.98 19.71 -11.33
N THR A 24 -5.40 18.89 -10.37
CA THR A 24 -5.75 19.36 -9.03
C THR A 24 -4.52 19.58 -8.14
N ASP A 25 -3.61 18.61 -8.07
CA ASP A 25 -2.52 18.59 -7.09
C ASP A 25 -1.30 19.40 -7.53
N VAL A 26 -1.07 19.51 -8.85
CA VAL A 26 0.16 20.11 -9.40
C VAL A 26 -0.13 21.40 -10.14
N LEU A 27 -1.19 21.43 -10.95
CA LEU A 27 -1.52 22.60 -11.79
C LEU A 27 -2.52 23.54 -11.11
N GLU A 28 -3.07 23.16 -9.96
CA GLU A 28 -4.04 23.93 -9.15
C GLU A 28 -5.29 24.37 -9.94
N THR A 29 -5.60 23.71 -11.06
CA THR A 29 -6.78 23.96 -11.89
C THR A 29 -7.94 23.13 -11.35
N LYS A 30 -8.56 23.62 -10.28
CA LYS A 30 -9.64 22.92 -9.57
C LYS A 30 -10.85 22.67 -10.48
N GLY A 31 -11.23 21.40 -10.63
CA GLY A 31 -12.56 21.01 -11.15
C GLY A 31 -12.77 21.14 -12.65
N ASP A 32 -11.70 21.13 -13.45
CA ASP A 32 -11.81 21.11 -14.92
C ASP A 32 -11.89 19.66 -15.44
N GLU A 33 -13.08 19.06 -15.32
CA GLU A 33 -13.38 17.72 -15.85
C GLU A 33 -13.20 17.65 -17.37
N ASP A 34 -13.47 18.75 -18.09
CA ASP A 34 -13.31 18.84 -19.55
C ASP A 34 -11.84 18.73 -19.96
N SER A 35 -10.94 19.38 -19.21
CA SER A 35 -9.50 19.22 -19.40
C SER A 35 -9.05 17.81 -19.04
N ALA A 36 -9.57 17.20 -17.97
CA ALA A 36 -9.25 15.82 -17.63
C ALA A 36 -9.64 14.84 -18.76
N CYS A 37 -10.80 15.03 -19.38
CA CYS A 37 -11.24 14.25 -20.54
C CYS A 37 -10.30 14.42 -21.75
N LYS A 38 -9.84 15.65 -22.04
CA LYS A 38 -8.88 15.87 -23.14
C LYS A 38 -7.52 15.23 -22.87
N PHE A 39 -7.04 15.33 -21.63
CA PHE A 39 -5.79 14.67 -21.23
C PHE A 39 -5.91 13.14 -21.33
N GLU A 40 -7.04 12.57 -20.92
CA GLU A 40 -7.31 11.13 -21.04
C GLU A 40 -7.08 10.59 -22.47
N GLU A 41 -7.53 11.34 -23.47
CA GLU A 41 -7.39 10.97 -24.89
C GLU A 41 -5.94 11.09 -25.39
N ILE A 42 -5.21 12.11 -24.93
CA ILE A 42 -3.86 12.45 -25.44
C ILE A 42 -2.77 11.64 -24.74
N LEU A 43 -2.97 11.26 -23.48
CA LEU A 43 -1.95 10.60 -22.67
C LEU A 43 -1.68 9.16 -23.19
N SER A 44 -0.41 8.90 -23.51
CA SER A 44 0.09 7.54 -23.71
C SER A 44 0.23 6.80 -22.37
N GLU A 45 0.29 5.47 -22.42
CA GLU A 45 0.49 4.65 -21.21
C GLU A 45 1.79 5.00 -20.46
N GLU A 46 2.86 5.32 -21.21
CA GLU A 46 4.16 5.67 -20.64
C GLU A 46 4.13 6.99 -19.88
N VAL A 47 3.50 8.02 -20.46
CA VAL A 47 3.32 9.32 -19.80
C VAL A 47 2.39 9.17 -18.59
N THR A 48 1.35 8.34 -18.71
CA THR A 48 0.43 8.03 -17.60
C THR A 48 1.16 7.40 -16.41
N ASP A 49 2.07 6.46 -16.66
CA ASP A 49 2.89 5.85 -15.62
C ASP A 49 3.88 6.84 -15.00
N ALA A 50 4.45 7.75 -15.79
CA ALA A 50 5.30 8.84 -15.30
C ALA A 50 4.52 9.81 -14.40
N ILE A 51 3.31 10.23 -14.80
CA ILE A 51 2.41 11.05 -13.97
C ILE A 51 2.07 10.33 -12.67
N CYS A 52 1.70 9.05 -12.74
CA CYS A 52 1.40 8.25 -11.56
C CYS A 52 2.59 8.18 -10.58
N THR A 53 3.82 8.09 -11.11
CA THR A 53 5.04 8.08 -10.31
C THR A 53 5.32 9.47 -9.69
N LEU A 54 5.16 10.54 -10.48
CA LEU A 54 5.31 11.92 -10.02
C LEU A 54 4.37 12.23 -8.84
N LEU A 55 3.13 11.73 -8.90
CA LEU A 55 2.11 11.91 -7.87
C LEU A 55 2.26 10.94 -6.68
N GLY A 56 3.29 10.09 -6.65
CA GLY A 56 3.54 9.16 -5.54
C GLY A 56 2.59 7.96 -5.50
N HIS A 57 2.13 7.47 -6.65
CA HIS A 57 1.19 6.35 -6.79
C HIS A 57 -0.13 6.51 -6.01
N PRO A 58 -0.91 7.57 -6.28
CA PRO A 58 -2.17 7.81 -5.60
C PRO A 58 -3.15 6.65 -5.83
N LYS A 59 -3.92 6.30 -4.79
CA LYS A 59 -4.91 5.21 -4.84
C LYS A 59 -6.30 5.68 -5.21
N GLU A 60 -6.59 6.97 -5.06
CA GLU A 60 -7.90 7.54 -5.30
C GLU A 60 -7.76 8.87 -6.05
N CYS A 61 -8.75 9.19 -6.89
CA CYS A 61 -8.85 10.50 -7.53
C CYS A 61 -9.42 11.55 -6.55
N PRO A 62 -9.46 12.85 -6.91
CA PRO A 62 -10.03 13.90 -6.05
C PRO A 62 -11.49 13.65 -5.64
N HIS A 63 -12.22 12.86 -6.42
CA HIS A 63 -13.61 12.47 -6.18
C HIS A 63 -13.76 11.18 -5.35
N GLY A 64 -12.67 10.62 -4.81
CA GLY A 64 -12.69 9.41 -3.98
C GLY A 64 -12.88 8.09 -4.75
N GLN A 65 -12.73 8.11 -6.08
CA GLN A 65 -12.81 6.89 -6.89
C GLN A 65 -11.45 6.22 -7.05
N PRO A 66 -11.35 4.88 -7.01
CA PRO A 66 -10.07 4.17 -7.01
C PRO A 66 -9.32 4.33 -8.33
N ILE A 67 -8.01 4.52 -8.31
CA ILE A 67 -7.20 4.59 -9.54
C ILE A 67 -6.71 3.19 -9.90
N PRO A 68 -7.07 2.63 -11.07
CA PRO A 68 -6.56 1.32 -11.49
C PRO A 68 -5.02 1.32 -11.55
N GLU A 69 -4.39 0.24 -11.12
CA GLU A 69 -2.93 0.15 -11.04
C GLU A 69 -2.28 -0.10 -12.41
N GLY A 70 -1.20 0.64 -12.70
CA GLY A 70 -0.37 0.46 -13.88
C GLY A 70 0.95 -0.27 -13.58
N ARG A 71 1.83 -0.35 -14.59
CA ARG A 71 3.12 -1.04 -14.44
C ARG A 71 4.01 -0.37 -13.40
N CYS A 72 3.99 0.96 -13.32
CA CYS A 72 4.76 1.71 -12.32
C CYS A 72 4.33 1.37 -10.87
N CYS A 73 3.03 1.18 -10.62
CA CYS A 73 2.52 0.81 -9.30
C CYS A 73 3.00 -0.58 -8.87
N ARG A 74 3.06 -1.54 -9.81
CA ARG A 74 3.54 -2.90 -9.55
C ARG A 74 5.04 -2.90 -9.26
N LYS A 75 5.83 -2.19 -10.08
CA LYS A 75 7.28 -2.02 -9.84
C LYS A 75 7.56 -1.36 -8.49
N ALA A 76 6.79 -0.34 -8.11
CA ALA A 76 6.93 0.32 -6.81
C ALA A 76 6.62 -0.65 -5.65
N LYS A 77 5.58 -1.49 -5.78
CA LYS A 77 5.29 -2.56 -4.82
C LYS A 77 6.43 -3.56 -4.74
N GLU A 78 6.96 -4.04 -5.87
CA GLU A 78 8.09 -4.99 -5.90
C GLU A 78 9.34 -4.41 -5.20
N VAL A 79 9.65 -3.12 -5.42
CA VAL A 79 10.77 -2.46 -4.72
C VAL A 79 10.51 -2.39 -3.22
N ILE A 80 9.29 -2.03 -2.78
CA ILE A 80 8.94 -2.02 -1.36
C ILE A 80 9.03 -3.43 -0.76
N GLU A 81 8.47 -4.44 -1.43
CA GLU A 81 8.56 -5.86 -1.04
C GLU A 81 10.00 -6.39 -1.05
N SER A 82 10.92 -5.77 -1.80
CA SER A 82 12.34 -6.10 -1.73
C SER A 82 13.04 -5.51 -0.50
N LEU A 83 12.51 -4.40 0.05
CA LEU A 83 13.04 -3.73 1.25
C LEU A 83 12.42 -4.24 2.54
N VAL A 84 11.18 -4.75 2.48
CA VAL A 84 10.44 -5.29 3.61
C VAL A 84 10.03 -6.73 3.36
N THR A 85 10.08 -7.57 4.37
CA THR A 85 9.65 -8.97 4.30
C THR A 85 8.64 -9.27 5.39
N THR A 86 7.96 -10.41 5.32
CA THR A 86 7.02 -10.84 6.36
C THR A 86 7.78 -11.39 7.57
N LEU A 87 7.23 -11.18 8.77
CA LEU A 87 7.90 -11.57 10.02
C LEU A 87 8.14 -13.09 10.14
N ASP A 88 7.35 -13.92 9.45
CA ASP A 88 7.53 -15.38 9.41
C ASP A 88 8.82 -15.80 8.71
N LYS A 89 9.38 -14.95 7.84
CA LYS A 89 10.65 -15.20 7.14
C LYS A 89 11.88 -14.85 7.96
N ILE A 90 11.72 -14.18 9.09
CA ILE A 90 12.84 -13.74 9.96
C ILE A 90 13.33 -14.88 10.84
N GLY A 91 14.65 -15.08 10.95
CA GLY A 91 15.24 -16.13 11.78
C GLY A 91 15.04 -15.92 13.29
N VAL A 92 15.03 -17.02 14.05
CA VAL A 92 15.01 -16.94 15.53
C VAL A 92 16.27 -16.24 16.02
N GLY A 93 16.10 -15.26 16.91
CA GLY A 93 17.16 -14.43 17.45
C GLY A 93 17.38 -13.11 16.71
N GLU A 94 16.88 -12.96 15.47
CA GLU A 94 17.02 -11.73 14.70
C GLU A 94 16.13 -10.60 15.24
N ARG A 95 16.63 -9.36 15.14
CA ARG A 95 15.87 -8.13 15.42
C ARG A 95 15.53 -7.41 14.13
N VAL A 96 14.28 -6.98 14.03
CA VAL A 96 13.74 -6.28 12.86
C VAL A 96 12.82 -5.15 13.32
N ILE A 97 12.59 -4.18 12.44
CA ILE A 97 11.70 -3.05 12.68
C ILE A 97 10.40 -3.29 11.92
N VAL A 98 9.25 -3.16 12.60
CA VAL A 98 7.94 -3.23 11.95
C VAL A 98 7.82 -2.07 10.96
N ALA A 99 7.65 -2.40 9.67
CA ALA A 99 7.46 -1.42 8.62
C ALA A 99 5.98 -1.01 8.53
N TYR A 100 5.09 -2.00 8.38
CA TYR A 100 3.65 -1.82 8.39
C TYR A 100 2.93 -3.12 8.75
N ILE A 101 1.64 -3.03 9.09
CA ILE A 101 0.78 -4.17 9.36
C ILE A 101 -0.33 -4.17 8.31
N LEU A 102 -0.38 -5.20 7.48
CA LEU A 102 -1.41 -5.34 6.44
C LEU A 102 -2.46 -6.32 6.93
N THR A 103 -3.58 -5.80 7.46
CA THR A 103 -4.64 -6.63 8.00
C THR A 103 -6.01 -6.13 7.57
N HIS A 104 -6.89 -7.04 7.14
CA HIS A 104 -8.28 -6.72 6.76
C HIS A 104 -9.23 -6.70 7.97
N ASN A 105 -8.72 -6.94 9.18
CA ASN A 105 -9.49 -7.06 10.42
C ASN A 105 -9.14 -5.92 11.41
N HIS A 106 -9.99 -4.88 11.46
CA HIS A 106 -9.79 -3.72 12.35
C HIS A 106 -9.62 -4.08 13.84
N PRO A 107 -10.44 -4.97 14.45
CA PRO A 107 -10.20 -5.45 15.81
C PRO A 107 -8.82 -6.06 16.07
N ARG A 108 -8.27 -6.80 15.11
CA ARG A 108 -6.93 -7.41 15.22
C ARG A 108 -5.84 -6.34 15.24
N LEU A 109 -5.95 -5.33 14.37
CA LEU A 109 -5.01 -4.21 14.34
C LEU A 109 -4.92 -3.50 15.69
N HIS A 110 -6.07 -3.17 16.29
CA HIS A 110 -6.12 -2.52 17.61
C HIS A 110 -5.46 -3.38 18.69
N LYS A 111 -5.68 -4.70 18.69
CA LYS A 111 -5.03 -5.60 19.66
C LYS A 111 -3.51 -5.60 19.51
N LEU A 112 -3.01 -5.68 18.28
CA LEU A 112 -1.57 -5.63 18.00
C LEU A 112 -0.94 -4.33 18.53
N MET A 113 -1.60 -3.20 18.28
CA MET A 113 -1.15 -1.91 18.79
C MET A 113 -1.14 -1.85 20.33
N SER A 114 -2.16 -2.39 20.99
CA SER A 114 -2.20 -2.47 22.46
C SER A 114 -1.11 -3.36 23.06
N PHE A 115 -0.57 -4.29 22.27
CA PHE A 115 0.56 -5.15 22.61
C PHE A 115 1.92 -4.54 22.25
N GLY A 116 1.95 -3.28 21.80
CA GLY A 116 3.18 -2.59 21.38
C GLY A 116 3.66 -2.99 19.98
N ILE A 117 2.89 -3.77 19.22
CA ILE A 117 3.22 -4.16 17.85
C ILE A 117 2.64 -3.10 16.91
N ALA A 118 3.47 -2.11 16.60
CA ALA A 118 3.11 -0.98 15.74
C ALA A 118 4.27 -0.63 14.79
N PRO A 119 4.00 0.08 13.67
CA PRO A 119 5.04 0.58 12.78
C PRO A 119 6.13 1.36 13.53
N GLY A 120 7.39 1.09 13.19
CA GLY A 120 8.57 1.68 13.82
C GLY A 120 9.11 0.92 15.03
N ILE A 121 8.36 -0.03 15.59
CA ILE A 121 8.79 -0.78 16.77
C ILE A 121 9.78 -1.90 16.39
N SER A 122 10.84 -2.02 17.18
CA SER A 122 11.80 -3.12 17.07
C SER A 122 11.23 -4.37 17.76
N ILE A 123 11.26 -5.49 17.04
CA ILE A 123 10.82 -6.79 17.54
C ILE A 123 11.93 -7.82 17.33
N LYS A 124 12.03 -8.78 18.25
CA LYS A 124 12.94 -9.91 18.16
C LYS A 124 12.15 -11.21 18.05
N VAL A 125 12.48 -12.07 17.09
CA VAL A 125 11.85 -13.40 17.02
C VAL A 125 12.47 -14.29 18.09
N HIS A 126 11.67 -14.76 19.06
CA HIS A 126 12.15 -15.62 20.15
C HIS A 126 11.95 -17.10 19.84
N GLN A 127 10.83 -17.46 19.20
CA GLN A 127 10.47 -18.83 18.87
C GLN A 127 9.53 -18.86 17.66
N LYS A 128 9.55 -19.94 16.87
CA LYS A 128 8.59 -20.19 15.76
C LYS A 128 7.65 -21.39 15.98
N SER A 129 8.04 -22.35 16.82
CA SER A 129 7.30 -23.58 17.07
C SER A 129 7.49 -24.02 18.53
N PRO A 130 6.46 -24.57 19.21
CA PRO A 130 5.12 -24.91 18.70
C PRO A 130 4.19 -23.72 18.45
N SER A 131 4.55 -22.54 18.94
CA SER A 131 3.89 -21.27 18.64
C SER A 131 4.93 -20.19 18.33
N TYR A 132 4.52 -19.16 17.59
CA TYR A 132 5.38 -18.00 17.36
C TYR A 132 5.41 -17.13 18.59
N VAL A 133 6.61 -16.90 19.12
CA VAL A 133 6.84 -15.98 20.24
C VAL A 133 7.76 -14.89 19.77
N ILE A 134 7.30 -13.65 19.89
CA ILE A 134 8.09 -12.46 19.61
C ILE A 134 8.34 -11.69 20.90
N GLN A 135 9.46 -11.00 20.95
CA GLN A 135 9.79 -10.09 22.03
C GLN A 135 9.69 -8.65 21.53
N VAL A 136 8.85 -7.88 22.20
CA VAL A 136 8.65 -6.44 22.00
C VAL A 136 9.10 -5.76 23.29
N GLU A 137 10.19 -4.99 23.23
CA GLU A 137 10.87 -4.47 24.43
C GLU A 137 11.16 -5.61 25.44
N GLU A 138 10.59 -5.54 26.65
CA GLU A 138 10.73 -6.54 27.72
C GLU A 138 9.58 -7.57 27.74
N THR A 139 8.61 -7.45 26.83
CA THR A 139 7.42 -8.32 26.81
C THR A 139 7.55 -9.41 25.74
N GLN A 140 7.26 -10.65 26.10
CA GLN A 140 7.13 -11.75 25.16
C GLN A 140 5.66 -12.04 24.85
N ILE A 141 5.35 -12.17 23.56
CA ILE A 141 3.98 -12.29 23.07
C ILE A 141 3.89 -13.48 22.12
N ALA A 142 2.97 -14.40 22.43
CA ALA A 142 2.65 -15.51 21.56
C ALA A 142 1.59 -15.08 20.52
N LEU A 143 1.85 -15.37 19.26
CA LEU A 143 0.97 -15.03 18.14
C LEU A 143 0.72 -16.25 17.25
N GLU A 144 -0.43 -16.24 16.60
CA GLU A 144 -0.79 -17.24 15.58
C GLU A 144 -0.07 -16.95 14.26
N GLN A 145 0.18 -17.99 13.46
CA GLN A 145 0.90 -17.90 12.18
C GLN A 145 0.26 -16.86 11.24
N GLU A 146 -1.07 -16.81 11.17
CA GLU A 146 -1.80 -15.86 10.32
C GLU A 146 -1.52 -14.41 10.71
N VAL A 147 -1.34 -14.14 12.01
CA VAL A 147 -1.02 -12.79 12.50
C VAL A 147 0.41 -12.40 12.14
N ILE A 148 1.35 -13.36 12.17
CA ILE A 148 2.74 -13.13 11.81
C ILE A 148 2.87 -12.74 10.33
N GLN A 149 2.05 -13.31 9.45
CA GLN A 149 2.07 -13.03 8.01
C GLN A 149 1.51 -11.65 7.63
N ASP A 150 0.71 -11.04 8.51
CA ASP A 150 0.22 -9.67 8.35
C ASP A 150 1.27 -8.62 8.73
N ILE A 151 2.37 -9.01 9.41
CA ILE A 151 3.38 -8.07 9.93
C ILE A 151 4.56 -8.01 8.95
N TYR A 152 4.72 -6.86 8.31
CA TYR A 152 5.84 -6.58 7.41
C TYR A 152 6.93 -5.84 8.15
N VAL A 153 8.17 -6.26 7.96
CA VAL A 153 9.33 -5.83 8.70
C VAL A 153 10.51 -5.54 7.79
N ARG A 154 11.42 -4.68 8.25
CA ARG A 154 12.72 -4.43 7.63
C ARG A 154 13.84 -4.73 8.62
N LYS A 155 15.02 -5.07 8.11
CA LYS A 155 16.21 -5.19 8.96
C LYS A 155 16.54 -3.82 9.57
N SER A 156 16.96 -3.82 10.84
CA SER A 156 17.61 -2.65 11.40
C SER A 156 18.91 -2.44 10.62
N ALA A 157 19.13 -1.22 10.14
CA ALA A 157 20.44 -0.81 9.65
C ALA A 157 21.46 -0.88 10.79
#